data_AF-A0A917NZY4-F1
#
_entry.id   AF-A0A917NZY4-F1
#
_cell.length_a   1.000
_cell.length_b   1.000
_cell.length_c   1.000
_cell.angle_alpha   90.00
_cell.angle_beta   90.00
_cell.angle_gamma   90.00
#
_symmetry.space_group_name_H-M   'P 1'
#
loop_
_entity.id
_entity.type
_entity.pdbx_description
1 polymer ?
#
loop_
_entity_poly.entity_id
_entity_poly.type
_entity_poly.pdbx_seq_one_letter_code
_entity_poly.pdbx_strand_id
1 'polypeptide(L)'
;MLDGDGSAYGVDGIVLDCPATTIPELVEWTLRESGLGAAKLNRYGKDSDPLIVLTAAAAVRLGLPERLEGHEQRRSLRLPEDHPVVKEVAKARWQLTQRGFGPWARIYRKAQGRERQCVQLAILSWDALDERSWPGVSELEAADIARVLGNDLNRASYRALVTSRHALSTLPVHRIDLDPLSPEESVDLLDQALRAGSAADDRVTTQRVQALRLGELCGRLPLVLRIITALLRDEPERSLAGQARDLDDARTRLDAKQYDDLAVRASLDLSHQHLTEEQARAFRLLATAPGADIGTASAAVLLDRPPADGRRLLAELARTHLLSSTSERWSMHDLIRLYADSRSTSDDHHIERAEGIERLYSYYLQLPGMRVPTWTPNGRRSCLRSSPTATPPWTGWKASGSTWWPPSPPLMPSVPTPWQWASPSPSYCR
;
A
#
# COMPACT_ATOMS: atom_id res chain seq x y z
N MET A 1 0.18 -11.35 -26.67
CA MET A 1 -0.47 -12.59 -26.23
C MET A 1 -0.29 -13.62 -27.33
N LEU A 2 0.33 -14.77 -27.07
CA LEU A 2 0.46 -15.86 -28.03
C LEU A 2 -0.57 -16.94 -27.68
N ASP A 3 -1.31 -17.38 -28.69
CA ASP A 3 -2.26 -18.48 -28.56
C ASP A 3 -1.77 -19.78 -29.25
N GLY A 4 -2.44 -20.90 -28.99
CA GLY A 4 -2.01 -22.24 -29.43
C GLY A 4 -2.01 -22.44 -30.95
N ASP A 5 -2.83 -21.69 -31.67
CA ASP A 5 -2.87 -21.66 -33.13
C ASP A 5 -1.63 -20.99 -33.76
N GLY A 6 -0.84 -20.27 -32.96
CA GLY A 6 0.36 -19.54 -33.41
C GLY A 6 0.10 -18.07 -33.65
N SER A 7 -1.14 -17.61 -33.45
CA SER A 7 -1.50 -16.20 -33.55
C SER A 7 -0.96 -15.45 -32.32
N ALA A 8 -0.16 -14.41 -32.58
CA ALA A 8 0.32 -13.48 -31.58
C ALA A 8 -0.46 -12.16 -31.67
N TYR A 9 -1.37 -11.95 -30.71
CA TYR A 9 -2.17 -10.74 -30.55
C TYR A 9 -1.37 -9.68 -29.79
N GLY A 10 -1.09 -8.56 -30.43
CA GLY A 10 -0.45 -7.38 -29.88
C GLY A 10 -1.44 -6.32 -29.39
N VAL A 11 -0.90 -5.22 -28.88
CA VAL A 11 -1.67 -4.02 -28.53
C VAL A 11 -2.21 -3.37 -29.83
N ASP A 12 -3.30 -2.60 -29.74
CA ASP A 12 -3.95 -1.91 -30.88
C ASP A 12 -4.50 -2.83 -31.99
N GLY A 13 -4.77 -4.10 -31.66
CA GLY A 13 -5.37 -5.06 -32.60
C GLY A 13 -4.38 -5.64 -33.62
N ILE A 14 -3.08 -5.46 -33.40
CA ILE A 14 -2.04 -6.12 -34.18
C ILE A 14 -2.17 -7.64 -34.01
N VAL A 15 -2.13 -8.39 -35.11
CA VAL A 15 -2.06 -9.85 -35.09
C VAL A 15 -0.87 -10.26 -35.96
N LEU A 16 0.04 -11.03 -35.37
CA LEU A 16 1.23 -11.56 -36.03
C LEU A 16 1.14 -13.09 -36.07
N ASP A 17 1.66 -13.69 -37.14
CA ASP A 17 1.86 -15.13 -37.20
C ASP A 17 3.21 -15.49 -36.54
N CYS A 18 3.18 -16.34 -35.53
CA CYS A 18 4.36 -16.78 -34.80
C CYS A 18 4.72 -18.21 -35.23
N PRO A 19 5.80 -18.39 -36.04
CA PRO A 19 6.21 -19.70 -36.52
C PRO A 19 6.93 -20.54 -35.44
N ALA A 20 7.20 -19.97 -34.26
CA ALA A 20 8.00 -20.62 -33.24
C ALA A 20 7.33 -21.89 -32.70
N THR A 21 8.15 -22.94 -32.57
CA THR A 21 7.75 -24.23 -31.98
C THR A 21 8.50 -24.52 -30.69
N THR A 22 9.58 -23.79 -30.42
CA THR A 22 10.37 -23.89 -29.19
C THR A 22 10.56 -22.52 -28.52
N ILE A 23 10.85 -22.51 -27.22
CA ILE A 23 11.11 -21.26 -26.48
C ILE A 23 12.30 -20.46 -27.06
N PRO A 24 13.45 -21.07 -27.43
CA PRO A 24 14.53 -20.32 -28.07
C PRO A 24 14.15 -19.67 -29.41
N GLU A 25 13.35 -20.37 -30.25
CA GLU A 25 12.81 -19.81 -31.50
C GLU A 25 11.89 -18.63 -31.22
N LEU A 26 11.00 -18.76 -30.22
CA LEU A 26 10.10 -17.67 -29.81
C LEU A 26 10.89 -16.43 -29.40
N VAL A 27 11.96 -16.60 -28.62
CA VAL A 27 12.81 -15.49 -28.16
C VAL A 27 13.52 -14.80 -29.34
N GLU A 28 14.08 -15.56 -30.28
CA GLU A 28 14.75 -14.98 -31.46
C GLU A 28 13.74 -14.29 -32.40
N TRP A 29 12.59 -14.91 -32.67
CA TRP A 29 11.50 -14.30 -33.43
C TRP A 29 11.04 -12.99 -32.80
N THR A 30 10.88 -12.97 -31.48
CA THR A 30 10.44 -11.76 -30.76
C THR A 30 11.42 -10.62 -30.93
N LEU A 31 12.73 -10.88 -30.81
CA LEU A 31 13.75 -9.84 -30.87
C LEU A 31 14.07 -9.37 -32.30
N ARG A 32 13.91 -10.23 -33.31
CA ARG A 32 14.36 -9.93 -34.69
C ARG A 32 13.24 -9.66 -35.69
N GLU A 33 12.11 -10.34 -35.54
CA GLU A 33 11.10 -10.43 -36.61
C GLU A 33 9.76 -9.83 -36.18
N SER A 34 9.39 -9.95 -34.90
CA SER A 34 8.07 -9.53 -34.43
C SER A 34 7.87 -8.00 -34.37
N GLY A 35 8.96 -7.23 -34.30
CA GLY A 35 8.91 -5.78 -34.04
C GLY A 35 8.33 -5.40 -32.66
N LEU A 36 8.12 -6.37 -31.76
CA LEU A 36 7.57 -6.16 -30.43
C LEU A 36 8.61 -5.58 -29.47
N GLY A 37 8.26 -4.49 -28.79
CA GLY A 37 9.11 -3.79 -27.84
C GLY A 37 8.75 -2.30 -27.75
N ALA A 38 9.15 -1.62 -26.68
CA ALA A 38 8.93 -0.18 -26.54
C ALA A 38 10.26 0.57 -26.70
N ALA A 39 10.24 1.62 -27.53
CA ALA A 39 11.38 2.50 -27.73
C ALA A 39 11.85 3.08 -26.39
N LYS A 40 13.17 3.24 -26.26
CA LYS A 40 13.77 3.92 -25.10
C LYS A 40 13.06 5.23 -24.75
N LEU A 41 12.75 5.41 -23.46
CA LEU A 41 12.11 6.62 -22.94
C LEU A 41 13.05 7.84 -22.93
N ASN A 42 14.37 7.64 -23.11
CA ASN A 42 15.34 8.74 -23.23
C ASN A 42 16.62 8.31 -23.99
N ARG A 43 17.44 9.29 -24.38
CA ARG A 43 18.64 9.07 -25.22
C ARG A 43 19.76 8.24 -24.58
N TYR A 44 19.79 8.13 -23.25
CA TYR A 44 20.76 7.34 -22.49
C TYR A 44 20.17 6.02 -21.95
N GLY A 45 18.86 5.80 -22.18
CA GLY A 45 18.12 4.63 -21.74
C GLY A 45 18.32 3.45 -22.67
N LYS A 46 17.91 2.27 -22.19
CA LYS A 46 17.85 1.06 -23.00
C LYS A 46 16.40 0.78 -23.38
N ASP A 47 16.19 -0.02 -24.42
CA ASP A 47 14.85 -0.44 -24.80
C ASP A 47 14.21 -1.29 -23.70
N SER A 48 12.87 -1.24 -23.65
CA SER A 48 12.12 -2.08 -22.72
C SER A 48 12.10 -3.50 -23.25
N ASP A 49 12.30 -4.48 -22.37
CA ASP A 49 12.27 -5.89 -22.77
C ASP A 49 10.85 -6.25 -23.21
N PRO A 50 10.64 -6.86 -24.39
CA PRO A 50 9.32 -7.32 -24.79
C PRO A 50 8.77 -8.36 -23.81
N LEU A 51 7.46 -8.28 -23.57
CA LEU A 51 6.70 -9.24 -22.78
C LEU A 51 5.81 -10.07 -23.70
N ILE A 52 5.95 -11.39 -23.63
CA ILE A 52 5.06 -12.34 -24.29
C ILE A 52 4.25 -13.05 -23.22
N VAL A 53 2.93 -13.01 -23.37
CA VAL A 53 2.02 -13.74 -22.49
C VAL A 53 1.51 -14.96 -23.24
N LEU A 54 1.60 -16.13 -22.64
CA LEU A 54 1.28 -17.43 -23.23
C LEU A 54 -0.05 -17.96 -22.67
N THR A 55 -0.98 -18.34 -23.55
CA THR A 55 -2.12 -19.19 -23.16
C THR A 55 -1.63 -20.58 -22.74
N ALA A 56 -2.51 -21.35 -22.09
CA ALA A 56 -2.22 -22.76 -21.78
C ALA A 56 -1.89 -23.57 -23.05
N ALA A 57 -2.65 -23.35 -24.14
CA ALA A 57 -2.44 -24.01 -25.42
C ALA A 57 -1.10 -23.61 -26.07
N ALA A 58 -0.74 -22.32 -26.03
CA ALA A 58 0.57 -21.86 -26.52
C ALA A 58 1.73 -22.45 -25.71
N ALA A 59 1.58 -22.55 -24.38
CA ALA A 59 2.60 -23.16 -23.53
C ALA A 59 2.86 -24.62 -23.92
N VAL A 60 1.80 -25.41 -24.11
CA VAL A 60 1.90 -26.82 -24.55
C VAL A 60 2.56 -26.93 -25.93
N ARG A 61 2.17 -26.08 -26.89
CA ARG A 61 2.79 -26.03 -28.22
C ARG A 61 4.30 -25.79 -28.16
N LEU A 62 4.76 -24.97 -27.20
CA LEU A 62 6.18 -24.64 -27.01
C LEU A 62 6.95 -25.65 -26.14
N GLY A 63 6.33 -26.80 -25.82
CA GLY A 63 6.95 -27.87 -25.03
C GLY A 63 6.93 -27.63 -23.51
N LEU A 64 6.15 -26.66 -23.02
CA LEU A 64 5.93 -26.45 -21.59
C LEU A 64 4.74 -27.29 -21.09
N PRO A 65 4.75 -27.74 -19.83
CA PRO A 65 3.57 -28.40 -19.26
C PRO A 65 2.41 -27.41 -19.13
N GLU A 66 1.19 -27.87 -19.43
CA GLU A 66 -0.02 -27.04 -19.33
C GLU A 66 -0.18 -26.45 -17.92
N ARG A 67 0.05 -27.26 -16.88
CA ARG A 67 0.13 -26.81 -15.48
C ARG A 67 1.35 -27.42 -14.82
N LEU A 68 1.87 -26.77 -13.79
CA LEU A 68 2.93 -27.34 -12.96
C LEU A 68 2.37 -28.50 -12.12
N GLU A 69 2.88 -29.70 -12.36
CA GLU A 69 2.43 -30.94 -11.70
C GLU A 69 3.46 -31.43 -10.68
N GLY A 70 3.01 -32.07 -9.60
CA GLY A 70 3.91 -32.55 -8.54
C GLY A 70 4.15 -31.54 -7.41
N HIS A 71 4.40 -32.08 -6.21
CA HIS A 71 4.42 -31.32 -4.97
C HIS A 71 5.54 -30.27 -4.92
N GLU A 72 6.73 -30.58 -5.45
CA GLU A 72 7.86 -29.65 -5.48
C GLU A 72 7.68 -28.52 -6.50
N GLN A 73 7.19 -28.83 -7.70
CA GLN A 73 6.98 -27.84 -8.76
C GLN A 73 5.84 -26.87 -8.42
N ARG A 74 4.80 -27.34 -7.71
CA ARG A 74 3.74 -26.47 -7.15
C ARG A 74 4.22 -25.61 -5.98
N ARG A 75 5.27 -26.03 -5.26
CA ARG A 75 5.88 -25.25 -4.17
C ARG A 75 6.86 -24.20 -4.68
N SER A 76 7.69 -24.57 -5.64
CA SER A 76 8.72 -23.69 -6.22
C SER A 76 8.16 -22.78 -7.31
N LEU A 77 7.01 -23.16 -7.92
CA LEU A 77 6.42 -22.57 -9.12
C LEU A 77 7.45 -22.49 -10.26
N ARG A 78 8.23 -23.55 -10.47
CA ARG A 78 9.35 -23.56 -11.43
C ARG A 78 9.51 -24.92 -12.09
N LEU A 79 10.01 -24.90 -13.32
CA LEU A 79 10.55 -26.08 -13.97
C LEU A 79 11.88 -26.50 -13.33
N PRO A 80 12.12 -27.82 -13.17
CA PRO A 80 13.42 -28.36 -12.82
C PRO A 80 14.52 -27.94 -13.81
N GLU A 81 15.77 -27.82 -13.34
CA GLU A 81 16.92 -27.46 -14.19
C GLU A 81 17.19 -28.49 -15.30
N ASP A 82 16.80 -29.75 -15.08
CA ASP A 82 16.95 -30.85 -16.02
C ASP A 82 15.81 -30.96 -17.04
N HIS A 83 14.78 -30.10 -16.95
CA HIS A 83 13.66 -30.08 -17.88
C HIS A 83 14.13 -29.82 -19.33
N PRO A 84 13.57 -30.51 -20.35
CA PRO A 84 14.00 -30.36 -21.75
C PRO A 84 14.06 -28.91 -22.23
N VAL A 85 13.01 -28.12 -21.98
CA VAL A 85 12.97 -26.68 -22.35
C VAL A 85 14.08 -25.87 -21.70
N VAL A 86 14.41 -26.12 -20.43
CA VAL A 86 15.49 -25.40 -19.73
C VAL A 86 16.85 -25.76 -20.35
N LYS A 87 17.06 -27.04 -20.69
CA LYS A 87 18.24 -27.51 -21.41
C LYS A 87 18.34 -26.90 -22.81
N GLU A 88 17.24 -26.75 -23.53
CA GLU A 88 17.22 -26.12 -24.86
C GLU A 88 17.56 -24.63 -24.79
N VAL A 89 17.01 -23.89 -23.83
CA VAL A 89 17.37 -22.48 -23.57
C VAL A 89 18.87 -22.35 -23.29
N ALA A 90 19.43 -23.21 -22.44
CA ALA A 90 20.86 -23.22 -22.15
C ALA A 90 21.72 -23.62 -23.38
N LYS A 91 21.30 -24.64 -24.14
CA LYS A 91 21.98 -25.09 -25.38
C LYS A 91 21.99 -24.00 -26.44
N ALA A 92 20.91 -23.25 -26.55
CA ALA A 92 20.80 -22.05 -27.37
C ALA A 92 21.55 -20.85 -26.77
N ARG A 93 22.37 -21.02 -25.73
CA ARG A 93 23.17 -19.96 -25.09
C ARG A 93 22.34 -18.80 -24.53
N TRP A 94 21.08 -19.04 -24.18
CA TRP A 94 20.27 -18.11 -23.41
C TRP A 94 20.43 -18.39 -21.92
N GLN A 95 20.29 -17.36 -21.10
CA GLN A 95 20.37 -17.44 -19.64
C GLN A 95 19.02 -17.16 -19.01
N LEU A 96 18.78 -17.82 -17.88
CA LEU A 96 17.67 -17.55 -16.98
C LEU A 96 18.17 -16.79 -15.76
N THR A 97 17.28 -16.07 -15.09
CA THR A 97 17.61 -15.45 -13.80
C THR A 97 17.74 -16.50 -12.70
N GLN A 98 18.26 -16.10 -11.53
CA GLN A 98 18.30 -16.93 -10.32
C GLN A 98 16.90 -17.44 -9.88
N ARG A 99 15.82 -16.85 -10.39
CA ARG A 99 14.45 -17.32 -10.16
C ARG A 99 14.07 -18.53 -11.04
N GLY A 100 14.90 -18.94 -11.98
CA GLY A 100 14.65 -20.08 -12.87
C GLY A 100 13.54 -19.80 -13.89
N PHE A 101 12.95 -20.88 -14.41
CA PHE A 101 11.85 -20.84 -15.37
C PHE A 101 10.53 -21.11 -14.65
N GLY A 102 9.75 -20.06 -14.37
CA GLY A 102 8.47 -20.14 -13.65
C GLY A 102 7.37 -19.32 -14.35
N PRO A 103 6.27 -18.99 -13.64
CA PRO A 103 5.14 -18.23 -14.19
C PRO A 103 5.57 -16.94 -14.87
N TRP A 104 6.59 -16.29 -14.30
CA TRP A 104 7.30 -15.18 -14.89
C TRP A 104 8.75 -15.61 -15.17
N ALA A 105 9.10 -15.79 -16.43
CA ALA A 105 10.45 -16.16 -16.85
C ALA A 105 11.11 -14.99 -17.59
N ARG A 106 12.39 -14.74 -17.28
CA ARG A 106 13.21 -13.77 -18.01
C ARG A 106 14.36 -14.51 -18.68
N ILE A 107 14.37 -14.47 -20.01
CA ILE A 107 15.35 -15.14 -20.85
C ILE A 107 16.23 -14.08 -21.49
N TYR A 108 17.54 -14.14 -21.27
CA TYR A 108 18.43 -13.08 -21.71
C TYR A 108 19.81 -13.58 -22.14
N ARG A 109 20.52 -12.77 -22.91
CA ARG A 109 21.94 -12.89 -23.22
C ARG A 109 22.66 -11.62 -22.79
N LYS A 110 23.99 -11.68 -22.69
CA LYS A 110 24.80 -10.48 -22.47
C LYS A 110 24.54 -9.50 -23.62
N ALA A 111 24.22 -8.25 -23.27
CA ALA A 111 23.92 -7.22 -24.26
C ALA A 111 25.05 -7.07 -25.29
N GLN A 112 24.68 -6.92 -26.55
CA GLN A 112 25.61 -6.63 -27.64
C GLN A 112 25.55 -5.13 -27.93
N GLY A 113 26.55 -4.38 -27.46
CA GLY A 113 26.57 -2.92 -27.60
C GLY A 113 25.39 -2.26 -26.88
N ARG A 114 24.49 -1.62 -27.64
CA ARG A 114 23.32 -0.90 -27.12
C ARG A 114 22.03 -1.72 -27.12
N GLU A 115 22.01 -2.88 -27.78
CA GLU A 115 20.83 -3.74 -27.92
C GLU A 115 20.73 -4.73 -26.75
N ARG A 116 19.60 -4.70 -26.05
CA ARG A 116 19.30 -5.69 -25.00
C ARG A 116 18.73 -6.94 -25.64
N GLN A 117 19.35 -8.07 -25.38
CA GLN A 117 18.85 -9.38 -25.77
C GLN A 117 18.13 -10.00 -24.59
N CYS A 118 16.89 -9.58 -24.35
CA CYS A 118 16.10 -10.05 -23.22
C CYS A 118 14.61 -10.08 -23.57
N VAL A 119 13.94 -11.18 -23.26
CA VAL A 119 12.49 -11.36 -23.44
C VAL A 119 11.91 -11.81 -22.10
N GLN A 120 10.75 -11.26 -21.75
CA GLN A 120 9.98 -11.68 -20.58
C GLN A 120 8.81 -12.55 -21.02
N LEU A 121 8.55 -13.63 -20.29
CA LEU A 121 7.42 -14.52 -20.51
C LEU A 121 6.50 -14.49 -19.28
N ALA A 122 5.20 -14.46 -19.53
CA ALA A 122 4.16 -14.69 -18.53
C ALA A 122 3.30 -15.88 -18.96
N ILE A 123 3.18 -16.91 -18.12
CA ILE A 123 2.43 -18.14 -18.42
C ILE A 123 1.13 -18.14 -17.63
N LEU A 124 0.00 -17.95 -18.31
CA LEU A 124 -1.30 -17.78 -17.63
C LEU A 124 -1.69 -19.01 -16.80
N SER A 125 -1.49 -20.19 -17.35
CA SER A 125 -1.85 -21.45 -16.69
C SER A 125 -1.00 -21.79 -15.46
N TRP A 126 0.04 -21.00 -15.19
CA TRP A 126 0.88 -21.10 -14.00
C TRP A 126 0.67 -19.91 -13.05
N ASP A 127 -0.48 -19.24 -13.12
CA ASP A 127 -0.85 -18.09 -12.28
C ASP A 127 0.04 -16.85 -12.46
N ALA A 128 0.55 -16.59 -13.66
CA ALA A 128 1.33 -15.36 -13.92
C ALA A 128 0.47 -14.08 -13.78
N LEU A 129 -0.80 -14.13 -14.18
CA LEU A 129 -1.80 -13.08 -13.99
C LEU A 129 -2.91 -13.61 -13.07
N ASP A 130 -2.60 -13.72 -11.79
CA ASP A 130 -3.53 -14.30 -10.82
C ASP A 130 -4.78 -13.41 -10.62
N GLU A 131 -5.94 -14.03 -10.39
CA GLU A 131 -7.23 -13.33 -10.25
C GLU A 131 -7.27 -12.29 -9.13
N ARG A 132 -6.35 -12.34 -8.14
CA ARG A 132 -6.32 -11.32 -7.08
C ARG A 132 -5.73 -10.02 -7.60
N SER A 133 -4.72 -10.13 -8.46
CA SER A 133 -4.02 -8.99 -9.04
C SER A 133 -4.68 -8.53 -10.35
N TRP A 134 -5.35 -9.45 -11.05
CA TRP A 134 -5.97 -9.24 -12.35
C TRP A 134 -7.38 -9.86 -12.42
N PRO A 135 -8.38 -9.27 -11.75
CA PRO A 135 -9.73 -9.84 -11.68
C PRO A 135 -10.37 -10.01 -13.06
N GLY A 136 -10.91 -11.20 -13.34
CA GLY A 136 -11.60 -11.51 -14.60
C GLY A 136 -10.70 -11.75 -15.81
N VAL A 137 -9.37 -11.63 -15.69
CA VAL A 137 -8.45 -11.84 -16.83
C VAL A 137 -8.43 -13.29 -17.33
N SER A 138 -8.71 -14.26 -16.46
CA SER A 138 -8.84 -15.68 -16.80
C SER A 138 -10.04 -15.98 -17.73
N GLU A 139 -11.04 -15.10 -17.78
CA GLU A 139 -12.27 -15.26 -18.56
C GLU A 139 -12.21 -14.53 -19.92
N LEU A 140 -11.17 -13.75 -20.16
CA LEU A 140 -11.01 -12.96 -21.38
C LEU A 140 -10.36 -13.77 -22.50
N GLU A 141 -10.75 -13.48 -23.74
CA GLU A 141 -10.09 -14.01 -24.93
C GLU A 141 -8.66 -13.46 -25.07
N ALA A 142 -7.77 -14.19 -25.75
CA ALA A 142 -6.36 -13.82 -25.89
C ALA A 142 -6.15 -12.39 -26.44
N ALA A 143 -6.99 -11.94 -27.37
CA ALA A 143 -6.97 -10.59 -27.92
C ALA A 143 -7.42 -9.52 -26.89
N ASP A 144 -8.37 -9.85 -26.03
CA ASP A 144 -8.85 -8.95 -24.98
C ASP A 144 -7.83 -8.85 -23.84
N ILE A 145 -7.18 -9.96 -23.48
CA ILE A 145 -6.04 -9.96 -22.53
C ILE A 145 -4.90 -9.11 -23.09
N ALA A 146 -4.56 -9.24 -24.37
CA ALA A 146 -3.54 -8.41 -25.01
C ALA A 146 -3.90 -6.91 -24.94
N ARG A 147 -5.19 -6.57 -25.07
CA ARG A 147 -5.70 -5.20 -24.96
C ARG A 147 -5.65 -4.67 -23.54
N VAL A 148 -6.05 -5.47 -22.55
CA VAL A 148 -6.01 -5.11 -21.12
C VAL A 148 -4.56 -4.93 -20.66
N LEU A 149 -3.68 -5.90 -20.96
CA LEU A 149 -2.25 -5.79 -20.66
C LEU A 149 -1.58 -4.66 -21.45
N GLY A 150 -2.02 -4.44 -22.69
CA GLY A 150 -1.63 -3.27 -23.48
C GLY A 150 -2.02 -1.98 -22.77
N ASN A 151 -3.23 -1.86 -22.26
CA ASN A 151 -3.71 -0.65 -21.58
C ASN A 151 -3.17 -0.47 -20.15
N ASP A 152 -2.83 -1.56 -19.45
CA ASP A 152 -2.34 -1.55 -18.06
C ASP A 152 -0.80 -1.57 -17.95
N LEU A 153 -0.07 -2.13 -18.93
CA LEU A 153 1.40 -2.14 -18.97
C LEU A 153 1.99 -1.17 -20.01
N ASN A 154 1.25 -0.80 -21.07
CA ASN A 154 1.54 0.37 -21.90
C ASN A 154 0.73 1.54 -21.33
N ARG A 155 1.35 2.22 -20.37
CA ARG A 155 1.06 3.59 -19.97
C ARG A 155 0.23 4.31 -21.03
N ALA A 156 -1.03 4.60 -20.72
CA ALA A 156 -1.68 5.72 -21.36
C ALA A 156 -0.70 6.91 -21.34
N SER A 157 -0.86 7.82 -22.29
CA SER A 157 -0.36 9.18 -22.12
C SER A 157 -1.11 9.83 -20.95
N TYR A 158 -0.89 9.36 -19.73
CA TYR A 158 -1.37 9.99 -18.53
C TYR A 158 -0.53 11.25 -18.39
N ARG A 159 -1.19 12.39 -18.54
CA ARG A 159 -0.69 13.62 -17.92
C ARG A 159 -0.79 13.39 -16.42
N ALA A 160 0.29 12.88 -15.82
CA ALA A 160 0.36 12.64 -14.40
C ALA A 160 0.74 13.94 -13.68
N LEU A 161 -0.11 14.38 -12.75
CA LEU A 161 0.24 15.39 -11.77
C LEU A 161 0.72 14.67 -10.51
N VAL A 162 1.96 14.91 -10.11
CA VAL A 162 2.54 14.34 -8.88
C VAL A 162 2.73 15.48 -7.90
N THR A 163 2.15 15.35 -6.71
CA THR A 163 2.46 16.23 -5.58
C THR A 163 3.58 15.58 -4.76
N SER A 164 4.59 16.37 -4.39
CA SER A 164 5.73 15.91 -3.59
C SER A 164 6.19 17.02 -2.68
N ARG A 165 6.55 16.68 -1.44
CA ARG A 165 7.21 17.61 -0.51
C ARG A 165 8.71 17.75 -0.75
N HIS A 166 9.30 16.79 -1.47
CA HIS A 166 10.70 16.84 -1.84
C HIS A 166 10.83 17.44 -3.24
N ALA A 167 11.80 18.34 -3.40
CA ALA A 167 12.21 18.82 -4.70
C ALA A 167 12.72 17.62 -5.51
N LEU A 168 11.88 17.09 -6.42
CA LEU A 168 12.21 15.99 -7.32
C LEU A 168 13.15 16.48 -8.43
N SER A 169 14.27 17.07 -8.02
CA SER A 169 15.13 17.95 -8.82
C SER A 169 15.82 17.24 -9.99
N THR A 170 15.91 15.92 -9.92
CA THR A 170 16.56 15.07 -10.91
C THR A 170 15.61 14.56 -12.01
N LEU A 171 14.29 14.77 -11.88
CA LEU A 171 13.31 14.33 -12.87
C LEU A 171 13.08 15.43 -13.93
N PRO A 172 13.15 15.11 -15.25
CA PRO A 172 12.86 16.07 -16.32
C PRO A 172 11.34 16.26 -16.48
N VAL A 173 10.70 16.95 -15.54
CA VAL A 173 9.24 17.22 -15.48
C VAL A 173 8.96 18.72 -15.45
N HIS A 174 7.78 19.14 -15.89
CA HIS A 174 7.29 20.51 -15.66
C HIS A 174 6.93 20.65 -14.18
N ARG A 175 7.54 21.63 -13.50
CA ARG A 175 7.40 21.83 -12.06
C ARG A 175 6.61 23.10 -11.79
N ILE A 176 5.73 23.00 -10.81
CA ILE A 176 5.03 24.14 -10.22
C ILE A 176 5.39 24.06 -8.73
N ASP A 177 6.23 24.97 -8.29
CA ASP A 177 6.53 25.12 -6.87
C ASP A 177 5.33 25.83 -6.22
N LEU A 178 4.81 25.23 -5.16
CA LEU A 178 3.69 25.79 -4.40
C LEU A 178 4.24 26.54 -3.20
N ASP A 179 4.28 27.86 -3.32
CA ASP A 179 4.62 28.76 -2.22
C ASP A 179 3.48 28.79 -1.18
N PRO A 180 3.77 29.19 0.07
CA PRO A 180 2.72 29.57 1.00
C PRO A 180 1.79 30.61 0.36
N LEU A 181 0.53 30.62 0.81
CA LEU A 181 -0.45 31.57 0.28
C LEU A 181 0.06 33.00 0.41
N SER A 182 -0.33 33.88 -0.51
CA SER A 182 -0.15 35.31 -0.32
C SER A 182 -0.93 35.78 0.93
N PRO A 183 -0.60 36.96 1.49
CA PRO A 183 -1.35 37.51 2.62
C PRO A 183 -2.85 37.60 2.31
N GLU A 184 -3.20 37.96 1.07
CA GLU A 184 -4.60 38.11 0.68
C GLU A 184 -5.31 36.78 0.47
N GLU A 185 -4.69 35.80 -0.20
CA GLU A 185 -5.25 34.46 -0.31
C GLU A 185 -5.42 33.78 1.06
N SER A 186 -4.56 34.10 2.02
CA SER A 186 -4.69 33.61 3.41
C SER A 186 -5.93 34.16 4.09
N VAL A 187 -6.19 35.47 3.92
CA VAL A 187 -7.37 36.12 4.49
C VAL A 187 -8.64 35.66 3.77
N ASP A 188 -8.59 35.49 2.45
CA ASP A 188 -9.71 34.98 1.66
C ASP A 188 -10.06 33.54 2.06
N LEU A 189 -9.06 32.68 2.28
CA LEU A 189 -9.28 31.33 2.77
C LEU A 189 -9.89 31.34 4.18
N LEU A 190 -9.43 32.23 5.07
CA LEU A 190 -9.97 32.39 6.42
C LEU A 190 -11.44 32.86 6.38
N ASP A 191 -11.77 33.86 5.54
CA ASP A 191 -13.13 34.37 5.37
C ASP A 191 -14.07 33.31 4.80
N GLN A 192 -13.67 32.64 3.70
CA GLN A 192 -14.45 31.56 3.09
C GLN A 192 -14.69 30.42 4.08
N ALA A 193 -13.66 30.04 4.83
CA ALA A 193 -13.78 29.01 5.84
C ALA A 193 -14.71 29.48 6.97
N LEU A 194 -14.60 30.68 7.54
CA LEU A 194 -15.54 31.12 8.59
C LEU A 194 -16.99 31.17 8.08
N ARG A 195 -17.21 31.74 6.89
CA ARG A 195 -18.55 31.86 6.27
C ARG A 195 -19.20 30.53 5.93
N ALA A 196 -18.41 29.51 5.58
CA ALA A 196 -18.94 28.17 5.36
C ALA A 196 -19.50 27.51 6.64
N GLY A 197 -19.15 28.03 7.83
CA GLY A 197 -19.76 27.62 9.10
C GLY A 197 -20.96 28.50 9.48
N SER A 198 -20.88 29.81 9.21
CA SER A 198 -21.97 30.76 9.40
C SER A 198 -21.89 31.86 8.36
N ALA A 199 -22.86 31.94 7.44
CA ALA A 199 -22.84 32.93 6.35
C ALA A 199 -22.82 34.39 6.86
N ALA A 200 -23.31 34.62 8.08
CA ALA A 200 -23.34 35.93 8.74
C ALA A 200 -22.02 36.29 9.45
N ASP A 201 -21.02 35.41 9.48
CA ASP A 201 -19.72 35.70 10.09
C ASP A 201 -19.00 36.80 9.28
N ASP A 202 -18.86 37.97 9.90
CA ASP A 202 -18.23 39.16 9.32
C ASP A 202 -16.89 39.50 10.01
N ARG A 203 -16.37 38.61 10.87
CA ARG A 203 -15.16 38.86 11.68
C ARG A 203 -13.95 39.22 10.83
N VAL A 204 -13.77 38.59 9.68
CA VAL A 204 -12.65 38.88 8.78
C VAL A 204 -12.79 40.24 8.11
N THR A 205 -14.01 40.62 7.73
CA THR A 205 -14.30 41.94 7.16
C THR A 205 -14.16 43.06 8.18
N THR A 206 -14.60 42.83 9.43
CA THR A 206 -14.54 43.83 10.52
C THR A 206 -13.16 43.94 11.16
N GLN A 207 -12.40 42.84 11.24
CA GLN A 207 -11.08 42.76 11.88
C GLN A 207 -9.96 42.40 10.88
N ARG A 208 -9.97 43.02 9.70
CA ARG A 208 -9.06 42.66 8.59
C ARG A 208 -7.57 42.70 8.96
N VAL A 209 -7.13 43.68 9.76
CA VAL A 209 -5.74 43.75 10.24
C VAL A 209 -5.36 42.51 11.06
N GLN A 210 -6.30 42.01 11.87
CA GLN A 210 -6.06 40.82 12.68
C GLN A 210 -6.16 39.53 11.88
N ALA A 211 -6.98 39.51 10.82
CA ALA A 211 -6.98 38.42 9.85
C ALA A 211 -5.62 38.28 9.13
N LEU A 212 -5.04 39.40 8.70
CA LEU A 212 -3.69 39.43 8.11
C LEU A 212 -2.64 38.91 9.11
N ARG A 213 -2.68 39.42 10.35
CA ARG A 213 -1.77 38.98 11.41
C ARG A 213 -1.90 37.48 11.71
N LEU A 214 -3.13 36.96 11.75
CA LEU A 214 -3.37 35.54 11.98
C LEU A 214 -2.82 34.70 10.82
N GLY A 215 -2.97 35.17 9.58
CA GLY A 215 -2.36 34.56 8.40
C GLY A 215 -0.84 34.46 8.49
N GLU A 216 -0.17 35.53 8.91
CA GLU A 216 1.28 35.55 9.16
C GLU A 216 1.69 34.53 10.23
N LEU A 217 0.99 34.51 11.37
CA LEU A 217 1.30 33.59 12.48
C LEU A 217 1.09 32.12 12.09
N CYS A 218 0.13 31.85 11.19
CA CYS A 218 -0.11 30.54 10.59
C CYS A 218 0.93 30.16 9.51
N GLY A 219 1.91 31.03 9.23
CA GLY A 219 2.88 30.83 8.15
C GLY A 219 2.24 30.85 6.75
N ARG A 220 0.99 31.32 6.63
CA ARG A 220 0.18 31.32 5.41
C ARG A 220 -0.01 29.93 4.80
N LEU A 221 -0.02 28.90 5.65
CA LEU A 221 -0.20 27.51 5.25
C LEU A 221 -1.69 27.13 5.28
N PRO A 222 -2.27 26.59 4.18
CA PRO A 222 -3.70 26.26 4.12
C PRO A 222 -4.17 25.31 5.23
N LEU A 223 -3.35 24.31 5.59
CA LEU A 223 -3.69 23.37 6.66
C LEU A 223 -3.84 24.07 8.02
N VAL A 224 -2.89 24.95 8.34
CA VAL A 224 -2.83 25.67 9.62
C VAL A 224 -4.00 26.63 9.74
N LEU A 225 -4.29 27.39 8.68
CA LEU A 225 -5.44 28.28 8.60
C LEU A 225 -6.75 27.54 8.83
N ARG A 226 -6.92 26.33 8.26
CA ARG A 226 -8.14 25.53 8.46
C ARG A 226 -8.29 25.05 9.90
N ILE A 227 -7.22 24.60 10.55
CA ILE A 227 -7.24 24.21 11.96
C ILE A 227 -7.67 25.39 12.84
N ILE A 228 -7.04 26.56 12.66
CA ILE A 228 -7.38 27.77 13.42
C ILE A 228 -8.81 28.23 13.14
N THR A 229 -9.27 28.13 11.89
CA THR A 229 -10.65 28.46 11.53
C THR A 229 -11.66 27.55 12.22
N ALA A 230 -11.35 26.25 12.36
CA ALA A 230 -12.23 25.35 13.09
C ALA A 230 -12.38 25.74 14.57
N LEU A 231 -11.28 26.13 15.23
CA LEU A 231 -11.34 26.65 16.60
C LEU A 231 -12.21 27.90 16.71
N LEU A 232 -12.03 28.85 15.78
CA LEU A 232 -12.85 30.08 15.72
C LEU A 232 -14.34 29.82 15.45
N ARG A 233 -14.69 28.72 14.79
CA ARG A 233 -16.09 28.32 14.56
C ARG A 233 -16.71 27.69 15.80
N ASP A 234 -15.93 26.91 16.55
CA ASP A 234 -16.37 26.30 17.81
C ASP A 234 -16.55 27.36 18.92
N GLU A 235 -15.88 28.51 18.80
CA GLU A 235 -16.05 29.68 19.67
C GLU A 235 -16.52 30.94 18.89
N PRO A 236 -17.83 31.08 18.59
CA PRO A 236 -18.35 32.20 17.80
C PRO A 236 -18.05 33.59 18.38
N GLU A 237 -18.00 33.70 19.72
CA GLU A 237 -17.70 34.94 20.44
C GLU A 237 -16.20 35.29 20.44
N ARG A 238 -15.33 34.36 19.99
CA ARG A 238 -13.88 34.58 19.95
C ARG A 238 -13.53 35.58 18.87
N SER A 239 -12.78 36.63 19.25
CA SER A 239 -12.22 37.60 18.31
C SER A 239 -10.96 37.09 17.60
N LEU A 240 -10.72 37.57 16.37
CA LEU A 240 -9.48 37.25 15.63
C LEU A 240 -8.25 37.78 16.37
N ALA A 241 -8.35 38.95 17.01
CA ALA A 241 -7.29 39.50 17.85
C ALA A 241 -6.93 38.58 19.01
N GLY A 242 -7.94 38.02 19.70
CA GLY A 242 -7.74 37.07 20.78
C GLY A 242 -7.08 35.79 20.28
N GLN A 243 -7.51 35.25 19.15
CA GLN A 243 -6.90 34.04 18.58
C GLN A 243 -5.45 34.26 18.14
N ALA A 244 -5.15 35.42 17.54
CA ALA A 244 -3.79 35.78 17.14
C ALA A 244 -2.84 35.85 18.35
N ARG A 245 -3.31 36.41 19.48
CA ARG A 245 -2.51 36.47 20.71
C ARG A 245 -2.15 35.09 21.23
N ASP A 246 -3.12 34.19 21.37
CA ASP A 246 -2.88 32.83 21.88
C ASP A 246 -1.92 32.05 20.97
N LEU A 247 -1.99 32.25 19.66
CA LEU A 247 -1.07 31.63 18.71
C LEU A 247 0.35 32.19 18.82
N ASP A 248 0.50 33.49 19.01
CA ASP A 248 1.80 34.14 19.22
C ASP A 248 2.45 33.69 20.54
N ASP A 249 1.64 33.57 21.61
CA ASP A 249 2.08 33.06 22.92
C ASP A 249 2.51 31.59 22.82
N ALA A 250 1.74 30.76 22.10
CA ALA A 250 2.08 29.36 21.86
C ALA A 250 3.39 29.19 21.08
N ARG A 251 3.60 30.00 20.02
CA ARG A 251 4.86 30.03 19.26
C ARG A 251 6.04 30.43 20.15
N THR A 252 5.90 31.50 20.93
CA THR A 252 6.95 31.97 21.86
C THR A 252 7.37 30.89 22.86
N ARG A 253 6.43 30.09 23.37
CA ARG A 253 6.72 28.97 24.28
C ARG A 253 7.51 27.83 23.64
N LEU A 254 7.36 27.64 22.32
CA LEU A 254 7.99 26.56 21.56
C LEU A 254 9.42 26.89 21.08
N ASP A 255 9.87 28.14 21.19
CA ASP A 255 11.14 28.64 20.63
C ASP A 255 12.45 28.09 21.27
N ALA A 256 12.37 26.99 22.02
CA ALA A 256 13.54 26.22 22.46
C ALA A 256 13.79 25.00 21.54
N LYS A 257 14.59 25.23 20.48
CA LYS A 257 15.15 24.25 19.51
C LYS A 257 14.27 23.90 18.29
N GLN A 258 14.64 24.53 17.17
CA GLN A 258 14.67 24.02 15.78
C GLN A 258 13.39 23.89 14.91
N TYR A 259 13.56 24.38 13.67
CA TYR A 259 12.98 24.01 12.36
C TYR A 259 11.62 24.55 11.86
N ASP A 260 11.56 24.65 10.51
CA ASP A 260 10.61 25.27 9.56
C ASP A 260 9.08 25.14 9.81
N ASP A 261 8.63 24.40 10.82
CA ASP A 261 7.22 24.05 11.04
C ASP A 261 6.59 24.68 12.31
N LEU A 262 7.20 25.72 12.88
CA LEU A 262 6.75 26.36 14.15
C LEU A 262 5.27 26.77 14.13
N ALA A 263 4.78 27.30 13.00
CA ALA A 263 3.37 27.69 12.84
C ALA A 263 2.42 26.49 12.92
N VAL A 264 2.81 25.37 12.29
CA VAL A 264 2.04 24.12 12.30
C VAL A 264 1.97 23.59 13.72
N ARG A 265 3.12 23.52 14.42
CA ARG A 265 3.20 22.98 15.77
C ARG A 265 2.41 23.81 16.78
N ALA A 266 2.54 25.13 16.75
CA ALA A 266 1.78 26.02 17.64
C ALA A 266 0.27 25.90 17.45
N SER A 267 -0.19 25.77 16.20
CA SER A 267 -1.62 25.61 15.91
C SER A 267 -2.16 24.24 16.31
N LEU A 268 -1.34 23.19 16.18
CA LEU A 268 -1.67 21.86 16.68
C LEU A 268 -1.69 21.82 18.22
N ASP A 269 -0.79 22.52 18.90
CA ASP A 269 -0.81 22.67 20.36
C ASP A 269 -2.08 23.38 20.84
N LEU A 270 -2.50 24.46 20.18
CA LEU A 270 -3.77 25.11 20.48
C LEU A 270 -4.96 24.18 20.21
N SER A 271 -4.99 23.50 19.06
CA SER A 271 -6.09 22.57 18.75
C SER A 271 -6.17 21.41 19.74
N HIS A 272 -5.02 20.85 20.14
CA HIS A 272 -4.95 19.76 21.12
C HIS A 272 -5.46 20.19 22.51
N GLN A 273 -5.25 21.44 22.92
CA GLN A 273 -5.76 21.96 24.20
C GLN A 273 -7.29 22.02 24.27
N HIS A 274 -7.96 22.09 23.13
CA HIS A 274 -9.43 22.11 23.03
C HIS A 274 -10.04 20.71 22.92
N LEU A 275 -9.22 19.66 22.78
CA LEU A 275 -9.71 18.29 22.74
C LEU A 275 -10.12 17.84 24.15
N THR A 276 -11.27 17.17 24.21
CA THR A 276 -11.61 16.36 25.39
C THR A 276 -10.58 15.26 25.60
N GLU A 277 -10.52 14.70 26.81
CA GLU A 277 -9.61 13.60 27.11
C GLU A 277 -9.82 12.40 26.17
N GLU A 278 -11.09 12.09 25.85
CA GLU A 278 -11.45 11.02 24.92
C GLU A 278 -10.99 11.31 23.48
N GLN A 279 -11.15 12.55 23.00
CA GLN A 279 -10.68 12.96 21.67
C GLN A 279 -9.14 12.97 21.60
N ALA A 280 -8.46 13.44 22.64
CA ALA A 280 -7.00 13.45 22.72
C ALA A 280 -6.44 12.02 22.71
N ARG A 281 -7.09 11.10 23.44
CA ARG A 281 -6.79 9.67 23.39
C ARG A 281 -6.98 9.09 21.99
N ALA A 282 -8.13 9.35 21.37
CA ALA A 282 -8.41 8.87 20.03
C ALA A 282 -7.43 9.40 18.98
N PHE A 283 -7.08 10.68 19.09
CA PHE A 283 -6.08 11.34 18.25
C PHE A 283 -4.71 10.66 18.33
N ARG A 284 -4.22 10.34 19.55
CA ARG A 284 -2.96 9.59 19.73
C ARG A 284 -3.03 8.19 19.13
N LEU A 285 -4.12 7.46 19.38
CA LEU A 285 -4.28 6.08 18.88
C LEU A 285 -4.38 6.01 17.36
N LEU A 286 -5.12 6.92 16.72
CA LEU A 286 -5.29 6.94 15.26
C LEU A 286 -3.98 7.18 14.51
N ALA A 287 -3.00 7.88 15.11
CA ALA A 287 -1.67 8.06 14.52
C ALA A 287 -0.90 6.75 14.34
N THR A 288 -1.35 5.68 15.00
CA THR A 288 -0.73 4.36 14.99
C THR A 288 -1.30 3.44 13.91
N ALA A 289 -2.41 3.84 13.27
CA ALA A 289 -3.09 3.07 12.24
C ALA A 289 -2.17 2.75 11.03
N PRO A 290 -2.07 1.50 10.57
CA PRO A 290 -1.21 1.16 9.43
C PRO A 290 -1.75 1.77 8.13
N GLY A 291 -0.85 2.34 7.31
CA GLY A 291 -1.20 2.94 6.01
C GLY A 291 -1.54 4.43 6.06
N ALA A 292 -1.98 4.97 4.92
CA ALA A 292 -2.29 6.40 4.75
C ALA A 292 -3.67 6.78 5.30
N ASP A 293 -4.56 5.80 5.48
CA ASP A 293 -5.94 5.97 5.92
C ASP A 293 -6.48 4.70 6.58
N ILE A 294 -7.57 4.85 7.32
CA ILE A 294 -8.25 3.79 8.06
C ILE A 294 -9.76 3.85 7.82
N GLY A 295 -10.41 2.70 7.65
CA GLY A 295 -11.87 2.64 7.54
C GLY A 295 -12.56 2.81 8.89
N THR A 296 -13.80 3.30 8.91
CA THR A 296 -14.58 3.55 10.13
C THR A 296 -14.62 2.35 11.09
N ALA A 297 -14.87 1.13 10.58
CA ALA A 297 -14.93 -0.08 11.41
C ALA A 297 -13.58 -0.42 12.05
N SER A 298 -12.49 -0.36 11.28
CA SER A 298 -11.13 -0.57 11.77
C SER A 298 -10.73 0.47 12.82
N ALA A 299 -11.11 1.73 12.60
CA ALA A 299 -10.84 2.81 13.54
C ALA A 299 -11.61 2.61 14.86
N ALA A 300 -12.88 2.22 14.81
CA ALA A 300 -13.66 1.91 16.01
C ALA A 300 -13.02 0.78 16.83
N VAL A 301 -12.54 -0.28 16.16
CA VAL A 301 -11.76 -1.34 16.81
C VAL A 301 -10.50 -0.78 17.44
N LEU A 302 -9.67 -0.04 16.71
CA LEU A 302 -8.45 0.56 17.25
C LEU A 302 -8.72 1.42 18.49
N LEU A 303 -9.83 2.16 18.51
CA LEU A 303 -10.23 3.04 19.62
C LEU A 303 -10.86 2.32 20.82
N ASP A 304 -11.17 1.03 20.69
CA ASP A 304 -11.96 0.27 21.69
C ASP A 304 -13.36 0.83 21.90
N ARG A 305 -14.03 1.17 20.80
CA ARG A 305 -15.37 1.79 20.84
C ARG A 305 -16.36 1.05 19.96
N PRO A 306 -17.66 1.07 20.33
CA PRO A 306 -18.72 0.69 19.42
C PRO A 306 -18.63 1.47 18.09
N PRO A 307 -19.02 0.89 16.94
CA PRO A 307 -18.90 1.55 15.64
C PRO A 307 -19.54 2.94 15.57
N ALA A 308 -20.68 3.14 16.24
CA ALA A 308 -21.38 4.43 16.28
C ALA A 308 -20.56 5.49 17.03
N ASP A 309 -20.02 5.15 18.19
CA ASP A 309 -19.21 6.05 19.02
C ASP A 309 -17.87 6.36 18.35
N GLY A 310 -17.24 5.34 17.76
CA GLY A 310 -16.02 5.51 16.97
C GLY A 310 -16.23 6.46 15.79
N ARG A 311 -17.33 6.30 15.03
CA ARG A 311 -17.68 7.20 13.93
C ARG A 311 -17.93 8.63 14.40
N ARG A 312 -18.60 8.80 15.55
CA ARG A 312 -18.82 10.12 16.15
C ARG A 312 -17.50 10.80 16.51
N LEU A 313 -16.59 10.10 17.20
CA LEU A 313 -15.26 10.64 17.55
C LEU A 313 -14.44 11.01 16.31
N LEU A 314 -14.47 10.17 15.26
CA LEU A 314 -13.81 10.46 13.99
C LEU A 314 -14.37 11.72 13.33
N ALA A 315 -15.71 11.87 13.33
CA ALA A 315 -16.36 13.06 12.80
C ALA A 315 -16.01 14.32 13.60
N GLU A 316 -15.93 14.21 14.94
CA GLU A 316 -15.51 15.31 15.81
C GLU A 316 -14.09 15.78 15.50
N LEU A 317 -13.13 14.85 15.39
CA LEU A 317 -11.75 15.16 15.01
C LEU A 317 -11.61 15.68 13.57
N ALA A 318 -12.52 15.29 12.67
CA ALA A 318 -12.54 15.82 11.31
C ALA A 318 -13.07 17.26 11.24
N ARG A 319 -13.99 17.65 12.14
CA ARG A 319 -14.47 19.05 12.23
C ARG A 319 -13.35 20.02 12.60
N THR A 320 -12.38 19.57 13.39
CA THR A 320 -11.19 20.36 13.76
C THR A 320 -10.03 20.25 12.75
N HIS A 321 -10.26 19.61 11.60
CA HIS A 321 -9.26 19.35 10.56
C HIS A 321 -8.03 18.54 11.03
N LEU A 322 -8.17 17.80 12.14
CA LEU A 322 -7.17 16.82 12.58
C LEU A 322 -7.28 15.50 11.80
N LEU A 323 -8.46 15.24 11.23
CA LEU A 323 -8.72 14.17 10.28
C LEU A 323 -9.34 14.71 9.00
N SER A 324 -9.12 14.00 7.90
CA SER A 324 -9.89 14.15 6.65
C SER A 324 -10.73 12.91 6.42
N SER A 325 -11.91 13.07 5.80
CA SER A 325 -12.82 11.98 5.48
C SER A 325 -13.09 11.93 3.98
N THR A 326 -12.83 10.79 3.36
CA THR A 326 -13.16 10.50 1.96
C THR A 326 -13.81 9.12 1.89
N SER A 327 -15.09 9.07 1.53
CA SER A 327 -15.82 7.79 1.33
C SER A 327 -15.69 6.82 2.51
N GLU A 328 -15.96 7.28 3.74
CA GLU A 328 -15.84 6.49 4.99
C GLU A 328 -14.41 6.02 5.32
N ARG A 329 -13.40 6.67 4.72
CA ARG A 329 -11.98 6.45 5.02
C ARG A 329 -11.41 7.72 5.63
N TRP A 330 -10.69 7.54 6.74
CA TRP A 330 -10.18 8.62 7.57
C TRP A 330 -8.67 8.69 7.45
N SER A 331 -8.13 9.87 7.17
CA SER A 331 -6.69 10.09 7.04
C SER A 331 -6.21 11.22 7.94
N MET A 332 -4.97 11.09 8.43
CA MET A 332 -4.23 12.16 9.08
C MET A 332 -3.22 12.73 8.10
N HIS A 333 -3.08 14.05 8.09
CA HIS A 333 -1.93 14.64 7.44
C HIS A 333 -0.65 14.23 8.18
N ASP A 334 0.44 13.94 7.46
CA ASP A 334 1.68 13.42 8.05
C ASP A 334 2.22 14.26 9.22
N LEU A 335 2.17 15.59 9.12
CA LEU A 335 2.60 16.48 10.21
C LEU A 335 1.71 16.34 11.45
N ILE A 336 0.40 16.16 11.26
CA ILE A 336 -0.56 15.93 12.34
C ILE A 336 -0.29 14.57 12.99
N ARG A 337 0.02 13.57 12.17
CA ARG A 337 0.37 12.23 12.63
C ARG A 337 1.66 12.21 13.45
N LEU A 338 2.70 12.91 13.00
CA LEU A 338 3.95 13.08 13.76
C LEU A 338 3.72 13.83 15.08
N TYR A 339 2.89 14.87 15.05
CA TYR A 339 2.53 15.61 16.25
C TYR A 339 1.75 14.72 17.25
N ALA A 340 0.74 13.98 16.80
CA ALA A 340 -0.03 13.04 17.61
C ALA A 340 0.87 11.96 18.25
N ASP A 341 1.82 11.43 17.48
CA ASP A 341 2.83 10.47 17.96
C ASP A 341 3.67 11.08 19.08
N SER A 342 4.16 12.33 18.90
CA SER A 342 4.92 13.06 19.90
C SER A 342 4.14 13.36 21.19
N ARG A 343 2.80 13.26 21.16
CA ARG A 343 1.96 13.41 22.35
C ARG A 343 1.84 12.16 23.22
N SER A 344 2.32 11.02 22.75
CA SER A 344 2.35 9.78 23.51
C SER A 344 3.61 9.73 24.39
N THR A 345 3.55 10.32 25.59
CA THR A 345 4.74 10.51 26.45
C THR A 345 4.80 9.63 27.71
N SER A 346 3.73 8.94 28.09
CA SER A 346 3.69 8.08 29.28
C SER A 346 3.71 6.60 28.90
N ASP A 347 4.17 5.75 29.81
CA ASP A 347 4.16 4.29 29.65
C ASP A 347 2.74 3.77 29.38
N ASP A 348 1.73 4.32 30.06
CA ASP A 348 0.32 3.97 29.83
C ASP A 348 -0.12 4.24 28.39
N HIS A 349 0.31 5.35 27.78
CA HIS A 349 0.01 5.62 26.37
C HIS A 349 0.67 4.60 25.43
N HIS A 350 1.88 4.15 25.74
CA HIS A 350 2.60 3.18 24.93
C HIS A 350 1.96 1.78 25.02
N ILE A 351 1.51 1.39 26.22
CA ILE A 351 0.78 0.14 26.46
C ILE A 351 -0.54 0.16 25.68
N GLU A 352 -1.34 1.21 25.85
CA GLU A 352 -2.63 1.35 25.19
C GLU A 352 -2.51 1.33 23.66
N ARG A 353 -1.44 1.94 23.13
CA ARG A 353 -1.10 1.85 21.70
C ARG A 353 -0.84 0.42 21.26
N ALA A 354 -0.03 -0.34 22.01
CA ALA A 354 0.28 -1.72 21.67
C ALA A 354 -0.99 -2.59 21.66
N GLU A 355 -1.84 -2.43 22.67
CA GLU A 355 -3.13 -3.11 22.78
C GLU A 355 -4.08 -2.74 21.63
N GLY A 356 -4.12 -1.45 21.26
CA GLY A 356 -4.92 -0.99 20.12
C GLY A 356 -4.48 -1.58 18.79
N ILE A 357 -3.17 -1.64 18.54
CA ILE A 357 -2.60 -2.26 17.35
C ILE A 357 -2.89 -3.77 17.33
N GLU A 358 -2.76 -4.46 18.46
CA GLU A 358 -3.05 -5.88 18.58
C GLU A 358 -4.53 -6.18 18.30
N ARG A 359 -5.46 -5.40 18.87
CA ARG A 359 -6.90 -5.51 18.60
C ARG A 359 -7.21 -5.26 17.12
N LEU A 360 -6.59 -4.25 16.52
CA LEU A 360 -6.75 -3.95 15.11
C LEU A 360 -6.25 -5.08 14.21
N TYR A 361 -5.06 -5.63 14.47
CA TYR A 361 -4.56 -6.77 13.72
C TYR A 361 -5.45 -7.99 13.89
N SER A 362 -5.88 -8.29 15.11
CA SER A 362 -6.79 -9.41 15.39
C SER A 362 -8.10 -9.28 14.61
N TYR A 363 -8.68 -8.07 14.55
CA TYR A 363 -9.86 -7.79 13.73
C TYR A 363 -9.59 -8.02 12.24
N TYR A 364 -8.45 -7.55 11.74
CA TYR A 364 -8.04 -7.81 10.37
C TYR A 364 -7.94 -9.32 10.07
N LEU A 365 -7.41 -10.15 10.97
CA LEU A 365 -7.35 -11.62 10.75
C LEU A 365 -8.73 -12.30 10.75
N GLN A 366 -9.73 -11.69 11.38
CA GLN A 366 -11.09 -12.22 11.47
C GLN A 366 -11.98 -11.82 10.28
N LEU A 367 -11.59 -10.80 9.51
CA LEU A 367 -12.38 -10.36 8.36
C LEU A 367 -12.44 -11.46 7.28
N PRO A 368 -13.64 -11.84 6.82
CA PRO A 368 -13.78 -12.83 5.75
C PRO A 368 -13.08 -12.34 4.49
N GLY A 369 -12.10 -13.11 4.02
CA GLY A 369 -11.25 -12.77 2.87
C GLY A 369 -9.82 -12.36 3.23
N MET A 370 -9.53 -12.01 4.49
CA MET A 370 -8.17 -11.72 4.93
C MET A 370 -7.44 -12.99 5.39
N ARG A 371 -6.82 -13.69 4.44
CA ARG A 371 -5.92 -14.82 4.76
C ARG A 371 -4.56 -14.27 5.18
N VAL A 372 -4.32 -14.17 6.48
CA VAL A 372 -2.96 -14.07 7.01
C VAL A 372 -2.23 -15.38 6.70
N PRO A 373 -1.07 -15.35 6.01
CA PRO A 373 -0.28 -16.55 5.86
C PRO A 373 0.37 -16.89 7.20
N THR A 374 -0.24 -17.79 7.97
CA THR A 374 0.43 -18.44 9.11
C THR A 374 1.24 -19.61 8.60
N TRP A 375 2.55 -19.55 8.83
CA TRP A 375 3.43 -20.69 8.62
C TRP A 375 3.34 -21.61 9.85
N THR A 376 2.77 -22.80 9.68
CA THR A 376 2.94 -23.87 10.68
C THR A 376 4.24 -24.63 10.39
N PRO A 377 4.95 -25.13 11.42
CA PRO A 377 6.24 -25.81 11.25
C PRO A 377 6.20 -27.04 10.31
N ASN A 378 5.03 -27.63 10.07
CA ASN A 378 4.85 -28.82 9.24
C ASN A 378 4.27 -28.58 7.84
N GLY A 379 4.16 -27.32 7.38
CA GLY A 379 3.93 -27.01 5.96
C GLY A 379 2.63 -27.52 5.33
N ARG A 380 1.63 -27.95 6.13
CA ARG A 380 0.27 -28.20 5.66
C ARG A 380 -0.55 -26.92 5.81
N ARG A 381 -1.26 -26.53 4.74
CA ARG A 381 -2.34 -25.53 4.81
C ARG A 381 -3.49 -26.16 5.58
N SER A 382 -3.63 -25.81 6.86
CA SER A 382 -4.87 -26.03 7.58
C SER A 382 -5.75 -24.80 7.40
N CYS A 383 -6.89 -24.96 6.75
CA CYS A 383 -7.96 -23.99 6.85
C CYS A 383 -8.74 -24.32 8.11
N LEU A 384 -8.37 -23.73 9.26
CA LEU A 384 -9.33 -23.63 10.34
C LEU A 384 -10.35 -22.59 9.92
N ARG A 385 -11.52 -23.04 9.46
CA ARG A 385 -12.73 -22.24 9.54
C ARG A 385 -12.87 -21.90 11.03
N SER A 386 -12.78 -20.63 11.40
CA SER A 386 -13.24 -20.21 12.72
C SER A 386 -14.71 -20.56 12.79
N SER A 387 -15.01 -21.67 13.47
CA SER A 387 -16.38 -21.98 13.88
C SER A 387 -16.73 -20.99 14.99
N PRO A 388 -17.93 -20.40 15.01
CA PRO A 388 -18.32 -19.43 16.03
C PRO A 388 -18.70 -20.15 17.33
N THR A 389 -17.75 -20.83 17.96
CA THR A 389 -17.92 -21.36 19.34
C THR A 389 -16.57 -21.76 19.88
N ALA A 390 -15.91 -20.83 20.57
CA ALA A 390 -14.97 -21.12 21.63
C ALA A 390 -14.88 -19.88 22.50
N THR A 391 -15.68 -19.85 23.57
CA THR A 391 -15.43 -19.00 24.73
C THR A 391 -13.96 -19.17 25.17
N PRO A 392 -13.19 -18.08 25.36
CA PRO A 392 -11.84 -18.21 25.86
C PRO A 392 -11.88 -18.68 27.32
N PRO A 393 -11.05 -19.67 27.74
CA PRO A 393 -10.92 -20.05 29.13
C PRO A 393 -9.94 -19.08 29.79
N TRP A 394 -10.42 -17.93 30.25
CA TRP A 394 -9.63 -17.03 31.11
C TRP A 394 -10.40 -16.75 32.40
N THR A 395 -10.44 -17.75 33.27
CA THR A 395 -10.67 -17.58 34.71
C THR A 395 -9.35 -17.81 35.43
N GLY A 396 -8.83 -16.78 36.10
CA GLY A 396 -7.80 -16.96 37.13
C GLY A 396 -6.62 -16.00 37.10
N TRP A 397 -6.85 -14.68 37.18
CA TRP A 397 -5.83 -13.79 37.71
C TRP A 397 -5.76 -13.96 39.23
N LYS A 398 -4.67 -14.55 39.72
CA LYS A 398 -4.17 -14.28 41.06
C LYS A 398 -2.81 -13.60 40.95
N ALA A 399 -2.71 -12.48 41.65
CA ALA A 399 -1.50 -11.69 41.82
C ALA A 399 -0.44 -12.42 42.66
N SER A 400 0.78 -12.45 42.15
CA SER A 400 2.07 -12.43 42.86
C SER A 400 3.14 -12.58 41.77
N GLY A 401 3.98 -11.59 41.49
CA GLY A 401 4.99 -11.07 42.39
C GLY A 401 6.36 -11.56 41.92
N SER A 402 7.21 -10.61 41.49
CA SER A 402 8.68 -10.68 41.38
C SER A 402 9.37 -11.42 40.21
N THR A 403 10.35 -10.68 39.65
CA THR A 403 11.69 -11.07 39.14
C THR A 403 11.93 -11.40 37.64
N TRP A 404 12.50 -10.38 36.96
CA TRP A 404 13.72 -10.33 36.12
C TRP A 404 14.12 -11.44 35.10
N TRP A 405 14.55 -10.94 33.91
CA TRP A 405 15.37 -11.40 32.75
C TRP A 405 16.23 -12.72 32.80
N PRO A 406 16.68 -13.26 31.62
CA PRO A 406 16.78 -14.68 31.25
C PRO A 406 18.21 -15.28 31.34
N PRO A 407 18.39 -16.57 30.94
CA PRO A 407 19.50 -16.92 30.06
C PRO A 407 19.17 -17.94 28.94
N SER A 408 20.04 -17.95 27.92
CA SER A 408 19.98 -18.72 26.67
C SER A 408 20.40 -20.21 26.82
N PRO A 409 20.47 -21.04 25.74
CA PRO A 409 19.83 -22.36 25.62
C PRO A 409 20.79 -23.56 25.87
N PRO A 410 20.30 -24.81 25.76
CA PRO A 410 21.13 -25.83 25.12
C PRO A 410 20.41 -26.85 24.20
N LEU A 411 21.10 -27.14 23.09
CA LEU A 411 21.41 -28.43 22.46
C LEU A 411 20.33 -29.52 22.27
N MET A 412 20.14 -29.89 20.99
CA MET A 412 19.61 -31.20 20.53
C MET A 412 20.44 -32.38 21.06
N PRO A 413 19.86 -33.59 21.16
CA PRO A 413 20.25 -34.60 20.17
C PRO A 413 19.15 -35.63 19.74
N SER A 414 19.41 -36.18 18.54
CA SER A 414 19.24 -37.57 18.08
C SER A 414 17.86 -38.22 17.86
N VAL A 415 17.67 -38.65 16.60
CA VAL A 415 16.67 -39.60 16.06
C VAL A 415 17.06 -41.04 16.40
N PRO A 416 16.10 -41.99 16.52
CA PRO A 416 16.02 -43.08 15.54
C PRO A 416 14.58 -43.44 15.09
N THR A 417 14.43 -43.70 13.79
CA THR A 417 13.39 -44.51 13.11
C THR A 417 13.50 -46.01 13.51
N PRO A 418 12.75 -47.02 12.98
CA PRO A 418 11.62 -47.06 12.01
C PRO A 418 10.46 -48.06 12.35
N TRP A 419 9.52 -48.24 11.39
CA TRP A 419 8.48 -49.30 11.23
C TRP A 419 7.15 -49.07 11.99
N GLN A 420 5.95 -49.42 11.51
CA GLN A 420 5.53 -50.45 10.57
C GLN A 420 4.08 -50.19 10.09
N TRP A 421 3.73 -50.74 8.92
CA TRP A 421 2.42 -50.68 8.26
C TRP A 421 1.25 -51.27 9.06
N ALA A 422 0.04 -50.73 8.84
CA ALA A 422 -1.18 -51.53 8.74
C ALA A 422 -2.23 -50.81 7.89
N SER A 423 -2.42 -51.27 6.65
CA SER A 423 -3.71 -51.16 5.93
C SER A 423 -4.71 -52.13 6.60
N PRO A 424 -6.02 -51.88 6.47
CA PRO A 424 -6.73 -52.54 5.38
C PRO A 424 -7.71 -51.65 4.63
N SER A 425 -7.79 -52.01 3.34
CA SER A 425 -8.75 -51.70 2.27
C SER A 425 -10.22 -52.05 2.63
N PRO A 426 -11.15 -52.11 1.65
CA PRO A 426 -11.74 -51.00 0.91
C PRO A 426 -13.29 -51.08 0.96
N SER A 427 -14.00 -49.99 0.72
CA SER A 427 -15.42 -50.09 0.33
C SER A 427 -15.77 -49.05 -0.72
N TYR A 428 -16.09 -49.60 -1.88
CA TYR A 428 -16.50 -49.01 -3.14
C TYR A 428 -17.97 -48.56 -3.12
N CYS A 429 -18.34 -47.77 -4.15
CA CYS A 429 -19.70 -47.46 -4.64
C CYS A 429 -20.47 -46.38 -3.83
N ARG A 430 -21.00 -45.30 -4.43
CA ARG A 430 -21.46 -45.05 -5.81
C ARG A 430 -21.13 -43.62 -6.26
#